data_AF-A0A7R8L665-F1
#
_entry.id   AF-A0A7R8L665-F1
#
_cell.length_a   1.000
_cell.length_b   1.000
_cell.length_c   1.000
_cell.angle_alpha   90.00
_cell.angle_beta   90.00
_cell.angle_gamma   90.00
#
_symmetry.space_group_name_H-M   'P 1'
#
loop_
_entity.id
_entity.type
_entity.pdbx_description
1 polymer ?
#
loop_
_entity_poly.entity_id
_entity_poly.type
_entity_poly.pdbx_seq_one_letter_code
_entity_poly.pdbx_strand_id
1 'polypeptide(L)'
;MESFELIPIDTLFVRDGRPLAAGGFYGRGARWPSPPTLFGALRTALLERAGTLPAGRSLPGARRGGVPRGRIGTAAFQWLRIQGPFPVLGEKVYFPRPADLVADLDAGFLEPLRPFPVPVIWRQSNLPSPLSNLPSPLTYAVGVGGRPGKEEQPVRWVERAFLEKYLAGAEKLRRPEHVEIWDAEPRIGVAIEALTQAAKEGQLYLAEHLRLREGVRLRFAAGDRPTHKAPDPQEAGLGVGSLLGGDDPAGERGASSG
;
A
#
# COMPACT_ATOMS: atom_id res chain seq x y z
N MET A 1 8.35 14.96 8.27
CA MET A 1 8.60 13.85 7.32
C MET A 1 8.82 14.50 5.97
N GLU A 2 9.79 14.01 5.23
CA GLU A 2 10.10 14.50 3.90
C GLU A 2 9.15 13.86 2.88
N SER A 3 8.74 14.61 1.86
CA SER A 3 7.79 14.16 0.85
C SER A 3 8.50 13.85 -0.47
N PHE A 4 8.12 12.75 -1.09
CA PHE A 4 8.75 12.20 -2.29
C PHE A 4 7.69 11.95 -3.36
N GLU A 5 8.08 12.09 -4.62
CA GLU A 5 7.30 11.67 -5.77
C GLU A 5 8.01 10.53 -6.49
N LEU A 6 7.29 9.44 -6.73
CA LEU A 6 7.72 8.32 -7.52
C LEU A 6 6.98 8.33 -8.85
N ILE A 7 7.75 8.50 -9.92
CA ILE A 7 7.29 8.51 -11.30
C ILE A 7 7.89 7.28 -11.99
N PRO A 8 7.12 6.20 -12.18
CA PRO A 8 7.58 5.03 -12.91
C PRO A 8 7.96 5.41 -14.33
N ILE A 9 9.09 4.88 -14.80
CA ILE A 9 9.55 5.08 -16.19
C ILE A 9 8.57 4.45 -17.19
N ASP A 10 7.95 3.33 -16.81
CA ASP A 10 6.93 2.64 -17.61
C ASP A 10 5.85 2.07 -16.68
N THR A 11 5.82 0.76 -16.49
CA THR A 11 4.80 0.08 -15.70
C THR A 11 5.34 -0.44 -14.38
N LEU A 12 4.48 -0.54 -13.37
CA LEU A 12 4.79 -1.15 -12.09
C LEU A 12 4.20 -2.56 -12.01
N PHE A 13 5.01 -3.54 -11.64
CA PHE A 13 4.51 -4.87 -11.30
C PHE A 13 4.42 -5.05 -9.79
N VAL A 14 3.19 -4.99 -9.26
CA VAL A 14 2.91 -5.15 -7.82
C VAL A 14 2.12 -6.44 -7.61
N ARG A 15 2.85 -7.54 -7.45
CA ARG A 15 2.25 -8.88 -7.34
C ARG A 15 1.27 -8.98 -6.18
N ASP A 16 0.19 -9.74 -6.38
CA ASP A 16 -0.64 -10.20 -5.28
C ASP A 16 -0.03 -11.41 -4.55
N GLY A 17 -0.75 -11.90 -3.54
CA GLY A 17 -0.33 -13.06 -2.75
C GLY A 17 -0.42 -14.39 -3.50
N ARG A 18 -0.90 -14.43 -4.75
CA ARG A 18 -1.05 -15.68 -5.49
C ARG A 18 0.30 -16.18 -6.01
N PRO A 19 0.52 -17.50 -6.05
CA PRO A 19 1.72 -18.05 -6.67
C PRO A 19 1.81 -17.62 -8.13
N LEU A 20 2.96 -17.08 -8.52
CA LEU A 20 3.34 -16.84 -9.90
C LEU A 20 4.42 -17.86 -10.25
N ALA A 21 4.05 -18.88 -11.03
CA ALA A 21 4.97 -19.92 -11.50
C ALA A 21 4.79 -20.08 -13.00
N ALA A 22 5.88 -20.37 -13.71
CA ALA A 22 5.82 -20.66 -15.14
C ALA A 22 4.94 -21.90 -15.39
N GLY A 23 3.99 -21.80 -16.31
CA GLY A 23 2.98 -22.83 -16.56
C GLY A 23 1.78 -22.80 -15.59
N GLY A 24 1.68 -21.78 -14.72
CA GLY A 24 0.62 -21.63 -13.71
C GLY A 24 -0.32 -20.44 -13.94
N PHE A 25 -1.19 -20.21 -12.95
CA PHE A 25 -2.32 -19.26 -12.98
C PHE A 25 -1.95 -17.80 -13.27
N TYR A 26 -2.96 -17.09 -13.80
CA TYR A 26 -2.99 -15.64 -14.06
C TYR A 26 -2.58 -14.82 -12.82
N GLY A 27 -1.45 -14.11 -12.89
CA GLY A 27 -1.02 -13.18 -11.85
C GLY A 27 -1.78 -11.85 -11.95
N ARG A 28 -2.76 -11.63 -11.07
CA ARG A 28 -3.44 -10.33 -10.97
C ARG A 28 -2.58 -9.34 -10.18
N GLY A 29 -1.74 -8.56 -10.87
CA GLY A 29 -0.71 -7.68 -10.29
C GLY A 29 -0.92 -6.16 -10.50
N ALA A 30 -2.00 -5.73 -11.15
CA ALA A 30 -2.27 -4.31 -11.40
C ALA A 30 -2.89 -3.59 -10.18
N ARG A 31 -2.22 -3.69 -9.02
CA ARG A 31 -2.67 -3.08 -7.75
C ARG A 31 -1.83 -1.86 -7.41
N TRP A 32 -2.48 -0.86 -6.81
CA TRP A 32 -1.78 0.26 -6.21
C TRP A 32 -0.79 -0.23 -5.14
N PRO A 33 0.47 0.24 -5.12
CA PRO A 33 1.46 -0.24 -4.16
C PRO A 33 1.01 -0.02 -2.72
N SER A 34 1.23 -1.03 -1.88
CA SER A 34 0.97 -0.91 -0.45
C SER A 34 2.11 -0.15 0.25
N PRO A 35 1.86 0.50 1.40
CA PRO A 35 2.94 1.13 2.19
C PRO A 35 4.10 0.17 2.49
N PRO A 36 3.87 -1.11 2.86
CA PRO A 36 4.95 -2.10 3.02
C PRO A 36 5.80 -2.34 1.77
N THR A 37 5.21 -2.24 0.58
CA THR A 37 5.94 -2.39 -0.70
C THR A 37 6.97 -1.26 -0.85
N LEU A 38 6.54 -0.01 -0.64
CA LEU A 38 7.46 1.13 -0.66
C LEU A 38 8.48 1.05 0.48
N PHE A 39 8.07 0.62 1.67
CA PHE A 39 8.98 0.43 2.80
C PHE A 39 10.10 -0.54 2.46
N GLY A 40 9.76 -1.69 1.87
CA GLY A 40 10.74 -2.66 1.42
C GLY A 40 11.70 -2.10 0.36
N ALA A 41 11.17 -1.34 -0.61
CA ALA A 41 11.98 -0.73 -1.66
C ALA A 41 12.97 0.32 -1.10
N LEU A 42 12.50 1.28 -0.31
CA LEU A 42 13.34 2.33 0.27
C LEU A 42 14.36 1.76 1.25
N ARG A 43 13.93 0.81 2.09
CA ARG A 43 14.82 0.15 3.04
C ARG A 43 15.92 -0.63 2.32
N THR A 44 15.58 -1.33 1.23
CA THR A 44 16.58 -2.01 0.40
C THR A 44 17.58 -1.03 -0.19
N ALA A 45 17.11 0.10 -0.73
CA ALA A 45 18.00 1.14 -1.26
C ALA A 45 18.93 1.74 -0.19
N LEU A 46 18.44 1.96 1.04
CA LEU A 46 19.27 2.42 2.17
C LEU A 46 20.31 1.38 2.59
N LEU A 47 19.93 0.09 2.66
CA LEU A 47 20.85 -1.01 2.96
C LEU A 47 21.93 -1.15 1.89
N GLU A 48 21.55 -0.98 0.62
CA GLU A 48 22.49 -1.01 -0.50
C GLU A 48 23.48 0.16 -0.43
N ARG A 49 23.00 1.39 -0.21
CA ARG A 49 23.87 2.57 -0.03
C ARG A 49 24.79 2.46 1.19
N ALA A 50 24.32 1.82 2.27
CA ALA A 50 25.15 1.56 3.45
C ALA A 50 26.17 0.43 3.24
N GLY A 51 26.11 -0.31 2.12
CA GLY A 51 26.94 -1.50 1.90
C GLY A 51 26.59 -2.67 2.84
N THR A 52 25.41 -2.65 3.46
CA THR A 52 24.97 -3.64 4.45
C THR A 52 23.81 -4.51 3.96
N LEU A 53 23.53 -4.48 2.66
CA LEU A 53 22.55 -5.36 2.04
C LEU A 53 22.93 -6.83 2.29
N PRO A 54 22.06 -7.62 2.94
CA PRO A 54 22.40 -9.01 3.25
C PRO A 54 22.64 -9.84 1.98
N ALA A 55 23.78 -10.55 1.94
CA ALA A 55 24.12 -11.47 0.86
C ALA A 55 23.22 -12.74 0.90
N GLY A 56 22.01 -12.64 0.35
CA GLY A 56 21.12 -13.77 0.04
C GLY A 56 20.32 -14.37 1.20
N ARG A 57 19.54 -15.42 0.89
CA ARG A 57 18.66 -16.23 1.79
C ARG A 57 19.42 -16.96 2.93
N SER A 58 20.63 -16.56 3.27
CA SER A 58 21.60 -17.30 4.09
C SER A 58 21.62 -16.91 5.56
N LEU A 59 20.50 -16.45 6.11
CA LEU A 59 20.31 -16.53 7.56
C LEU A 59 19.38 -17.73 7.80
N PRO A 60 19.83 -18.79 8.51
CA PRO A 60 19.00 -19.93 8.82
C PRO A 60 17.74 -19.43 9.54
N GLY A 61 16.64 -19.31 8.81
CA GLY A 61 15.33 -19.18 9.41
C GLY A 61 15.10 -20.41 10.29
N ALA A 62 14.46 -20.21 11.43
CA ALA A 62 14.10 -21.31 12.32
C ALA A 62 13.45 -22.43 11.50
N ARG A 63 13.99 -23.66 11.58
CA ARG A 63 13.29 -24.84 11.09
C ARG A 63 11.93 -24.88 11.79
N ARG A 64 10.87 -25.31 11.09
CA ARG A 64 9.55 -25.51 11.68
C ARG A 64 9.71 -26.38 12.95
N GLY A 65 9.50 -25.79 14.13
CA GLY A 65 9.69 -26.45 15.44
C GLY A 65 11.06 -26.29 16.12
N GLY A 66 11.96 -25.41 15.64
CA GLY A 66 13.32 -25.22 16.19
C GLY A 66 13.51 -23.91 16.96
N VAL A 67 14.37 -23.96 17.99
CA VAL A 67 14.88 -22.80 18.73
C VAL A 67 15.49 -21.77 17.76
N PRO A 68 15.16 -20.47 17.84
CA PRO A 68 15.73 -19.45 16.96
C PRO A 68 17.26 -19.43 17.09
N ARG A 69 17.99 -19.75 16.01
CA ARG A 69 19.45 -19.56 15.94
C ARG A 69 19.75 -18.29 15.16
N GLY A 70 20.16 -17.24 15.86
CA GLY A 70 20.58 -15.97 15.27
C GLY A 70 19.44 -15.02 14.91
N ARG A 71 19.82 -13.80 14.48
CA ARG A 71 18.86 -12.82 13.95
C ARG A 71 18.54 -13.18 12.50
N ILE A 72 17.26 -13.31 12.19
CA ILE A 72 16.78 -13.42 10.80
C ILE A 72 16.71 -12.01 10.24
N GLY A 73 17.65 -11.67 9.37
CA GLY A 73 17.78 -10.33 8.78
C GLY A 73 18.46 -9.29 9.68
N THR A 74 18.46 -8.05 9.22
CA THR A 74 19.01 -6.89 9.92
C THR A 74 17.92 -6.04 10.58
N ALA A 75 18.27 -5.34 11.67
CA ALA A 75 17.43 -4.33 12.32
C ALA A 75 17.63 -2.93 11.73
N ALA A 76 18.66 -2.74 10.90
CA ALA A 76 18.95 -1.47 10.27
C ALA A 76 17.75 -0.94 9.48
N PHE A 77 17.52 0.37 9.66
CA PHE A 77 16.45 1.15 9.03
C PHE A 77 15.03 0.67 9.38
N GLN A 78 14.83 -0.19 10.40
CA GLN A 78 13.48 -0.55 10.88
C GLN A 78 12.75 0.63 11.55
N TRP A 79 13.44 1.75 11.76
CA TRP A 79 12.83 3.00 12.19
C TRP A 79 12.14 3.77 11.07
N LEU A 80 12.36 3.40 9.79
CA LEU A 80 11.77 4.08 8.65
C LEU A 80 10.25 4.10 8.78
N ARG A 81 9.65 5.28 8.64
CA ARG A 81 8.19 5.46 8.64
C ARG A 81 7.75 5.94 7.28
N ILE A 82 6.67 5.36 6.76
CA ILE A 82 6.10 5.75 5.47
C ILE A 82 4.63 6.11 5.61
N GLN A 83 4.21 7.16 4.92
CA GLN A 83 2.82 7.51 4.68
C GLN A 83 2.55 7.47 3.18
N GLY A 84 1.46 6.83 2.76
CA GLY A 84 1.12 6.60 1.35
C GLY A 84 1.59 5.23 0.83
N PRO A 85 1.70 5.05 -0.49
CA PRO A 85 1.61 6.09 -1.52
C PRO A 85 0.17 6.53 -1.82
N PHE A 86 0.01 7.81 -2.13
CA PHE A 86 -1.23 8.42 -2.58
C PHE A 86 -1.11 8.85 -4.04
N PRO A 87 -2.14 8.63 -4.88
CA PRO A 87 -2.16 9.17 -6.22
C PRO A 87 -2.20 10.70 -6.22
N VAL A 88 -1.44 11.29 -7.13
CA VAL A 88 -1.47 12.72 -7.41
C VAL A 88 -1.72 12.92 -8.89
N LEU A 89 -2.72 13.74 -9.24
CA LEU A 89 -3.03 14.13 -10.61
C LEU A 89 -3.07 15.66 -10.67
N GLY A 90 -2.13 16.26 -11.42
CA GLY A 90 -1.90 17.70 -11.35
C GLY A 90 -1.45 18.12 -9.94
N GLU A 91 -2.19 19.03 -9.32
CA GLU A 91 -1.97 19.48 -7.92
C GLU A 91 -2.83 18.72 -6.90
N LYS A 92 -3.77 17.89 -7.37
CA LYS A 92 -4.74 17.21 -6.52
C LYS A 92 -4.18 15.90 -5.98
N VAL A 93 -4.36 15.71 -4.67
CA VAL A 93 -4.02 14.46 -3.97
C VAL A 93 -5.30 13.67 -3.72
N TYR A 94 -5.22 12.37 -4.00
CA TYR A 94 -6.33 11.45 -3.86
C TYR A 94 -6.09 10.45 -2.73
N PHE A 95 -7.17 10.08 -2.04
CA PHE A 95 -7.17 9.17 -0.90
C PHE A 95 -8.12 8.01 -1.17
N PRO A 96 -7.88 6.82 -0.58
CA PRO A 96 -8.84 5.73 -0.68
C PRO A 96 -10.19 6.16 -0.12
N ARG A 97 -11.28 5.83 -0.81
CA ARG A 97 -12.64 6.10 -0.32
C ARG A 97 -12.83 5.40 1.05
N PRO A 98 -13.32 6.11 2.07
CA PRO A 98 -13.76 5.48 3.32
C PRO A 98 -14.75 4.33 3.04
N ALA A 99 -14.52 3.18 3.67
CA ALA A 99 -15.26 1.95 3.40
C ALA A 99 -16.68 1.95 3.98
N ASP A 100 -16.95 2.84 4.93
CA ASP A 100 -18.24 3.11 5.54
C ASP A 100 -19.12 4.03 4.69
N LEU A 101 -18.66 4.54 3.55
CA LEU A 101 -19.52 5.27 2.62
C LEU A 101 -20.34 4.31 1.77
N VAL A 102 -21.66 4.42 1.88
CA VAL A 102 -22.64 3.62 1.13
C VAL A 102 -23.37 4.53 0.14
N ALA A 103 -23.66 3.99 -1.05
CA ALA A 103 -24.48 4.70 -2.02
C ALA A 103 -25.93 4.79 -1.53
N ASP A 104 -26.51 5.99 -1.61
CA ASP A 104 -27.94 6.19 -1.45
C ASP A 104 -28.68 5.72 -2.73
N LEU A 105 -29.96 5.36 -2.62
CA LEU A 105 -30.81 4.99 -3.76
C LEU A 105 -30.86 6.11 -4.82
N ASP A 106 -30.80 7.36 -4.38
CA ASP A 106 -30.63 8.51 -5.25
C ASP A 106 -29.18 8.55 -5.75
N ALA A 107 -28.95 7.97 -6.92
CA ALA A 107 -27.65 7.89 -7.58
C ALA A 107 -27.03 9.29 -7.74
N GLY A 108 -26.23 9.70 -6.76
CA GLY A 108 -25.70 11.06 -6.68
C GLY A 108 -25.15 11.44 -5.32
N PHE A 109 -25.48 10.69 -4.27
CA PHE A 109 -24.96 10.90 -2.92
C PHE A 109 -24.39 9.63 -2.29
N LEU A 110 -23.49 9.84 -1.33
CA LEU A 110 -22.91 8.85 -0.45
C LEU A 110 -23.23 9.23 1.00
N GLU A 111 -23.60 8.24 1.79
CA GLU A 111 -23.89 8.40 3.22
C GLU A 111 -22.91 7.56 4.05
N PRO A 112 -22.26 8.15 5.08
CA PRO A 112 -21.48 7.37 6.04
C PRO A 112 -22.38 6.44 6.86
N LEU A 113 -21.88 5.25 7.18
CA LEU A 113 -22.50 4.41 8.20
C LEU A 113 -22.49 5.14 9.56
N ARG A 114 -23.57 5.00 10.33
CA ARG A 114 -23.75 5.64 11.64
C ARG A 114 -24.20 4.64 12.70
N PRO A 115 -23.92 4.92 13.99
CA PRO A 115 -24.43 4.11 15.08
C PRO A 115 -25.96 4.31 15.26
N PHE A 116 -26.69 3.20 15.34
CA PHE A 116 -28.12 3.13 15.66
C PHE A 116 -28.31 2.31 16.94
N PRO A 117 -29.13 2.76 17.90
CA PRO A 117 -29.38 2.00 19.11
C PRO A 117 -30.07 0.68 18.76
N VAL A 118 -29.58 -0.44 19.30
CA VAL A 118 -30.24 -1.73 19.14
C VAL A 118 -31.46 -1.75 20.07
N PRO A 119 -32.69 -1.95 19.55
CA PRO A 119 -33.86 -2.07 20.41
C PRO A 119 -33.72 -3.29 21.33
N VAL A 120 -34.04 -3.11 22.60
CA VAL A 120 -34.17 -4.21 23.57
C VAL A 120 -35.65 -4.56 23.64
N ILE A 121 -36.05 -5.72 23.10
CA ILE A 121 -37.40 -6.24 23.33
C ILE A 121 -37.37 -7.15 24.56
N TRP A 122 -38.12 -6.75 25.60
CA TRP A 122 -38.50 -7.64 26.68
C TRP A 122 -39.59 -8.58 26.14
N ARG A 123 -39.25 -9.83 25.82
CA ARG A 123 -40.29 -10.86 25.54
C ARG A 123 -40.96 -11.27 26.87
N GLN A 124 -42.14 -11.87 26.79
CA GLN A 124 -42.94 -12.34 27.95
C GLN A 124 -42.22 -13.35 28.88
N SER A 125 -41.05 -13.85 28.49
CA SER A 125 -40.08 -14.46 29.41
C SER A 125 -39.11 -13.38 29.88
N ASN A 126 -39.00 -13.17 31.20
CA ASN A 126 -38.11 -12.21 31.89
C ASN A 126 -36.59 -12.39 31.65
N LEU A 127 -36.19 -12.92 30.50
CA LEU A 127 -34.82 -13.07 30.04
C LEU A 127 -34.62 -12.11 28.85
N PRO A 128 -33.71 -11.13 28.94
CA PRO A 128 -33.36 -10.29 27.81
C PRO A 128 -32.74 -11.18 26.72
N SER A 129 -33.51 -11.46 25.66
CA SER A 129 -32.97 -12.05 24.43
C SER A 129 -32.45 -10.89 23.59
N PRO A 130 -31.13 -10.76 23.37
CA PRO A 130 -30.64 -9.64 22.59
C PRO A 130 -31.12 -9.79 21.14
N LEU A 131 -31.77 -8.75 20.60
CA LEU A 131 -32.14 -8.66 19.18
C LEU A 131 -30.92 -8.57 18.23
N SER A 132 -29.73 -8.71 18.79
CA SER A 132 -28.45 -8.52 18.12
C SER A 132 -27.42 -9.49 18.69
N ASN A 133 -26.46 -9.89 17.86
CA ASN A 133 -25.30 -10.67 18.24
C ASN A 133 -24.12 -9.80 18.71
N LEU A 134 -24.35 -8.51 18.99
CA LEU A 134 -23.32 -7.62 19.52
C LEU A 134 -22.86 -8.11 20.90
N PRO A 135 -21.54 -8.21 21.15
CA PRO A 135 -21.04 -8.54 22.47
C PRO A 135 -21.30 -7.38 23.44
N SER A 136 -21.66 -7.69 24.69
CA SER A 136 -21.70 -6.69 25.76
C SER A 136 -20.33 -6.01 25.90
N PRO A 137 -20.25 -4.66 26.06
CA PRO A 137 -21.33 -3.71 26.34
C PRO A 137 -21.85 -2.96 25.10
N LEU A 138 -21.64 -3.47 23.89
CA LEU A 138 -22.00 -2.74 22.67
C LEU A 138 -23.53 -2.69 22.49
N THR A 139 -24.07 -1.47 22.48
CA THR A 139 -25.52 -1.19 22.37
C THR A 139 -25.92 -0.53 21.06
N TYR A 140 -24.96 -0.20 20.19
CA TYR A 140 -25.19 0.47 18.91
C TYR A 140 -24.71 -0.40 17.75
N ALA A 141 -25.62 -0.70 16.83
CA ALA A 141 -25.29 -1.32 15.56
C ALA A 141 -24.94 -0.24 14.52
N VAL A 142 -24.10 -0.57 13.55
CA VAL A 142 -23.70 0.36 12.50
C VAL A 142 -24.59 0.14 11.27
N GLY A 143 -25.19 1.20 10.75
CA GLY A 143 -26.11 1.13 9.60
C GLY A 143 -26.20 2.45 8.85
N VAL A 144 -27.09 2.53 7.86
CA VAL A 144 -27.45 3.77 7.15
C VAL A 144 -28.90 4.12 7.43
N GLY A 145 -29.19 5.42 7.55
CA GLY A 145 -30.56 5.90 7.70
C GLY A 145 -31.33 5.86 6.38
N GLY A 146 -30.63 6.09 5.26
CA GLY A 146 -31.16 5.95 3.91
C GLY A 146 -31.34 4.50 3.46
N ARG A 147 -32.00 4.32 2.31
CA ARG A 147 -32.12 3.01 1.67
C ARG A 147 -30.81 2.73 0.88
N PRO A 148 -30.13 1.60 1.12
CA PRO A 148 -28.89 1.30 0.41
C PRO A 148 -29.14 1.09 -1.09
N GLY A 149 -28.40 1.81 -1.92
CA GLY A 149 -28.34 1.65 -3.36
C GLY A 149 -27.23 0.69 -3.78
N LYS A 150 -27.37 0.06 -4.97
CA LYS A 150 -26.30 -0.72 -5.59
C LYS A 150 -25.42 0.20 -6.42
N GLU A 151 -24.11 0.17 -6.16
CA GLU A 151 -23.13 0.92 -6.94
C GLU A 151 -22.44 -0.01 -7.94
N GLU A 152 -22.73 0.13 -9.24
CA GLU A 152 -22.11 -0.71 -10.27
C GLU A 152 -20.62 -0.40 -10.47
N GLN A 153 -20.23 0.86 -10.25
CA GLN A 153 -18.85 1.32 -10.38
C GLN A 153 -18.42 2.14 -9.16
N PRO A 154 -17.92 1.50 -8.10
CA PRO A 154 -17.53 2.20 -6.89
C PRO A 154 -16.37 3.16 -7.13
N VAL A 155 -16.55 4.40 -6.70
CA VAL A 155 -15.43 5.36 -6.65
C VAL A 155 -14.39 4.83 -5.66
N ARG A 156 -13.17 4.61 -6.13
CA ARG A 156 -12.08 4.05 -5.29
C ARG A 156 -11.25 5.13 -4.62
N TRP A 157 -11.16 6.29 -5.25
CA TRP A 157 -10.30 7.40 -4.86
C TRP A 157 -11.10 8.68 -4.77
N VAL A 158 -10.90 9.42 -3.68
CA VAL A 158 -11.57 10.69 -3.42
C VAL A 158 -10.54 11.79 -3.23
N GLU A 159 -10.83 12.98 -3.76
CA GLU A 159 -9.98 14.15 -3.59
C GLU A 159 -9.92 14.57 -2.11
N ARG A 160 -8.80 15.19 -1.70
CA ARG A 160 -8.64 15.79 -0.36
C ARG A 160 -9.86 16.57 0.13
N ALA A 161 -10.41 17.47 -0.69
CA ALA A 161 -11.55 18.31 -0.30
C ALA A 161 -12.83 17.50 -0.01
N PHE A 162 -13.02 16.36 -0.68
CA PHE A 162 -14.11 15.44 -0.35
C PHE A 162 -13.87 14.77 1.00
N LEU A 163 -12.65 14.30 1.24
CA LEU A 163 -12.27 13.66 2.49
C LEU A 163 -12.39 14.62 3.68
N GLU A 164 -12.02 15.88 3.52
CA GLU A 164 -12.15 16.92 4.56
C GLU A 164 -13.62 17.13 4.96
N LYS A 165 -14.54 17.16 4.00
CA LYS A 165 -15.98 17.24 4.29
C LYS A 165 -16.48 16.00 5.03
N TYR A 166 -16.03 14.82 4.61
CA TYR A 166 -16.35 13.57 5.29
C TYR A 166 -15.86 13.59 6.75
N LEU A 167 -14.60 13.97 6.98
CA LEU A 167 -14.01 14.04 8.32
C LEU A 167 -14.64 15.13 9.20
N ALA A 168 -15.21 16.17 8.59
CA ALA A 168 -16.00 17.18 9.30
C ALA A 168 -17.40 16.68 9.74
N GLY A 169 -17.73 15.41 9.47
CA GLY A 169 -19.00 14.80 9.88
C GLY A 169 -20.15 15.09 8.93
N ALA A 170 -19.88 15.36 7.65
CA ALA A 170 -20.92 15.59 6.67
C ALA A 170 -21.87 14.41 6.56
N GLU A 171 -23.15 14.69 6.74
CA GLU A 171 -24.21 13.69 6.80
C GLU A 171 -24.49 13.00 5.48
N LYS A 172 -24.40 13.78 4.40
CA LYS A 172 -24.65 13.38 3.02
C LYS A 172 -23.63 14.06 2.15
N LEU A 173 -22.91 13.27 1.35
CA LEU A 173 -21.81 13.74 0.51
C LEU A 173 -22.20 13.55 -0.94
N ARG A 174 -22.09 14.59 -1.76
CA ARG A 174 -22.26 14.44 -3.22
C ARG A 174 -21.23 13.44 -3.72
N ARG A 175 -21.67 12.43 -4.47
CA ARG A 175 -20.81 11.41 -5.04
C ARG A 175 -19.74 12.10 -5.90
N PRO A 176 -18.45 11.88 -5.60
CA PRO A 176 -17.37 12.46 -6.38
C PRO A 176 -17.33 11.79 -7.76
N GLU A 177 -16.79 12.50 -8.73
CA GLU A 177 -16.52 11.92 -10.05
C GLU A 177 -15.51 10.79 -9.93
N HIS A 178 -15.69 9.76 -10.75
CA HIS A 178 -14.73 8.67 -10.83
C HIS A 178 -13.48 9.18 -11.57
N VAL A 179 -12.32 9.06 -10.92
CA VAL A 179 -11.04 9.38 -11.52
C VAL A 179 -10.29 8.09 -11.81
N GLU A 180 -9.95 7.89 -13.08
CA GLU A 180 -9.16 6.76 -13.54
C GLU A 180 -7.67 7.07 -13.30
N ILE A 181 -7.07 6.38 -12.33
CA ILE A 181 -5.70 6.65 -11.88
C ILE A 181 -4.68 5.77 -12.61
N TRP A 182 -5.05 4.54 -12.94
CA TRP A 182 -4.19 3.59 -13.64
C TRP A 182 -5.04 2.61 -14.44
N ASP A 183 -4.40 1.99 -15.42
CA ASP A 183 -4.94 0.87 -16.19
C ASP A 183 -4.18 -0.42 -15.86
N ALA A 184 -4.85 -1.55 -16.03
CA ALA A 184 -4.23 -2.86 -15.93
C ALA A 184 -3.72 -3.29 -17.31
N GLU A 185 -2.40 -3.43 -17.44
CA GLU A 185 -1.75 -3.85 -18.68
C GLU A 185 -1.30 -5.32 -18.57
N PRO A 186 -1.96 -6.27 -19.29
CA PRO A 186 -1.50 -7.64 -19.33
C PRO A 186 -0.21 -7.75 -20.17
N ARG A 187 0.82 -8.37 -19.59
CA ARG A 187 2.08 -8.70 -20.28
C ARG A 187 2.32 -10.20 -20.27
N ILE A 188 2.44 -10.77 -21.46
CA ILE A 188 2.74 -12.19 -21.66
C ILE A 188 4.22 -12.33 -21.93
N GLY A 189 4.89 -13.21 -21.19
CA GLY A 189 6.25 -13.62 -21.47
C GLY A 189 6.35 -15.10 -21.76
N VAL A 190 7.33 -15.44 -22.60
CA VAL A 190 7.63 -16.81 -23.02
C VAL A 190 9.10 -17.06 -22.74
N ALA A 191 9.43 -18.19 -22.12
CA ALA A 191 10.82 -18.58 -21.98
C ALA A 191 11.33 -19.15 -23.30
N ILE A 192 12.47 -18.64 -23.77
CA ILE A 192 13.13 -19.12 -24.99
C ILE A 192 14.24 -20.10 -24.61
N GLU A 193 14.33 -21.20 -25.36
CA GLU A 193 15.46 -22.12 -25.29
C GLU A 193 16.64 -21.55 -26.07
N ALA A 194 17.78 -21.36 -25.38
CA ALA A 194 18.93 -20.66 -25.94
C ALA A 194 19.51 -21.34 -27.20
N LEU A 195 19.47 -22.67 -27.26
CA LEU A 195 20.05 -23.43 -28.38
C LEU A 195 19.16 -23.45 -29.62
N THR A 196 17.86 -23.67 -29.44
CA THR A 196 16.90 -23.83 -30.54
C THR A 196 16.25 -22.51 -30.94
N GLN A 197 16.37 -21.48 -30.09
CA GLN A 197 15.60 -20.22 -30.18
C GLN A 197 14.08 -20.45 -30.21
N ALA A 198 13.62 -21.63 -29.79
CA ALA A 198 12.22 -21.99 -29.71
C ALA A 198 11.65 -21.68 -28.33
N ALA A 199 10.32 -21.55 -28.25
CA ALA A 199 9.63 -21.44 -26.97
C ALA A 199 9.77 -22.75 -26.17
N LYS A 200 10.14 -22.64 -24.89
CA LYS A 200 10.13 -23.78 -23.97
C LYS A 200 8.69 -24.19 -23.67
N GLU A 201 8.41 -25.48 -23.80
CA GLU A 201 7.10 -26.04 -23.52
C GLU A 201 6.65 -25.76 -22.08
N GLY A 202 5.41 -25.32 -21.90
CA GLY A 202 4.83 -25.01 -20.59
C GLY A 202 5.39 -23.78 -19.88
N GLN A 203 6.29 -23.00 -20.50
CA GLN A 203 6.95 -21.84 -19.88
C GLN A 203 6.37 -20.50 -20.38
N LEU A 204 5.03 -20.41 -20.37
CA LEU A 204 4.31 -19.16 -20.59
C LEU A 204 3.93 -18.55 -19.23
N TYR A 205 4.13 -17.25 -19.08
CA TYR A 205 3.68 -16.50 -17.92
C TYR A 205 2.92 -15.25 -18.35
N LEU A 206 1.91 -14.88 -17.58
CA LEU A 206 1.15 -13.66 -17.76
C LEU A 206 1.15 -12.87 -16.45
N ALA A 207 1.51 -11.60 -16.54
CA ALA A 207 1.52 -10.66 -15.43
C ALA A 207 0.66 -9.43 -15.79
N GLU A 208 -0.30 -9.07 -14.94
CA GLU A 208 -0.97 -7.78 -15.05
C GLU A 208 -0.10 -6.71 -14.37
N HIS A 209 0.33 -5.72 -15.14
CA HIS A 209 1.09 -4.57 -14.68
C HIS A 209 0.15 -3.38 -14.43
N LEU A 210 0.54 -2.51 -13.50
CA LEU A 210 -0.09 -1.21 -13.29
C LEU A 210 0.57 -0.18 -14.22
N ARG A 211 -0.18 0.37 -15.17
CA ARG A 211 0.23 1.53 -15.97
C ARG A 211 -0.44 2.77 -15.42
N LEU A 212 0.36 3.73 -14.93
CA LEU A 212 -0.20 5.02 -14.55
C LEU A 212 -0.75 5.74 -15.77
N ARG A 213 -1.87 6.42 -15.59
CA ARG A 213 -2.36 7.36 -16.60
C ARG A 213 -1.48 8.60 -16.66
N GLU A 214 -1.57 9.30 -17.78
CA GLU A 214 -0.80 10.51 -18.00
C GLU A 214 -1.03 11.54 -16.88
N GLY A 215 0.05 12.14 -16.38
CA GLY A 215 0.01 13.12 -15.30
C GLY A 215 -0.18 12.54 -13.89
N VAL A 216 -0.41 11.22 -13.75
CA VAL A 216 -0.53 10.56 -12.44
C VAL A 216 0.84 10.24 -11.87
N ARG A 217 1.04 10.56 -10.60
CA ARG A 217 2.27 10.27 -9.83
C ARG A 217 1.93 9.60 -8.50
N LEU A 218 2.88 8.87 -7.92
CA LEU A 218 2.76 8.35 -6.55
C LEU A 218 3.46 9.31 -5.60
N ARG A 219 2.73 9.90 -4.66
CA ARG A 219 3.33 10.71 -3.60
C ARG A 219 3.33 9.95 -2.28
N PHE A 220 4.45 9.96 -1.58
CA PHE A 220 4.57 9.38 -0.25
C PHE A 220 5.45 10.26 0.63
N ALA A 221 5.34 10.12 1.94
CA ALA A 221 6.25 10.76 2.88
C ALA A 221 7.09 9.70 3.59
N ALA A 222 8.37 9.99 3.78
CA ALA A 222 9.29 9.16 4.55
C ALA A 222 9.80 9.93 5.78
N GLY A 223 9.86 9.24 6.91
CA GLY A 223 10.27 9.79 8.19
C GLY A 223 11.62 9.26 8.61
N ASP A 224 12.50 10.17 9.02
CA ASP A 224 13.81 9.82 9.56
C ASP A 224 13.72 9.18 10.96
N ARG A 225 14.88 8.69 11.42
CA ARG A 225 15.08 8.04 12.69
C ARG A 225 14.59 8.94 13.83
N PRO A 226 13.68 8.44 14.68
CA PRO A 226 13.24 9.21 15.83
C PRO A 226 14.38 9.34 16.84
N THR A 227 14.41 10.46 17.55
CA THR A 227 15.47 10.82 18.52
C THR A 227 15.69 9.79 19.63
N HIS A 228 14.65 9.03 19.99
CA HIS A 228 14.71 8.01 21.04
C HIS A 228 15.28 6.65 20.56
N LYS A 229 15.60 6.47 19.27
CA LYS A 229 16.20 5.24 18.75
C LYS A 229 17.69 5.43 18.50
N ALA A 230 18.51 4.60 19.17
CA ALA A 230 19.94 4.52 18.92
C ALA A 230 20.24 4.13 17.46
N PRO A 231 21.35 4.63 16.88
CA PRO A 231 21.73 4.28 15.52
C PRO A 231 22.18 2.82 15.48
N ASP A 232 21.78 2.09 14.44
CA ASP A 232 22.38 0.78 14.17
C ASP A 232 23.70 0.99 13.42
N PRO A 233 24.83 0.37 13.82
CA PRO A 233 26.10 0.50 13.11
C PRO A 233 26.01 0.17 11.61
N GLN A 234 25.08 -0.71 11.23
CA GLN A 234 24.84 -1.10 9.84
C GLN A 234 24.16 -0.01 9.00
N GLU A 235 23.72 1.09 9.62
CA GLU A 235 23.10 2.21 8.93
C GLU A 235 24.14 3.19 8.35
N ALA A 236 25.41 3.09 8.77
CA ALA A 236 26.50 3.97 8.32
C ALA A 236 26.17 5.49 8.45
N GLY A 237 25.30 5.86 9.40
CA GLY A 237 24.85 7.24 9.58
C GLY A 237 23.86 7.74 8.53
N LEU A 238 23.41 6.88 7.61
CA LEU A 238 22.45 7.25 6.56
C LEU A 238 21.04 7.47 7.14
N GLY A 239 20.38 8.50 6.62
CA GLY A 239 19.00 8.85 6.93
C GLY A 239 18.13 8.89 5.67
N VAL A 240 16.89 9.39 5.80
CA VAL A 240 15.97 9.50 4.65
C VAL A 240 16.51 10.45 3.59
N GLY A 241 17.16 11.54 4.00
CA GLY A 241 17.77 12.51 3.06
C GLY A 241 18.84 11.89 2.16
N SER A 242 19.46 10.78 2.58
CA SER A 242 20.43 10.07 1.73
C SER A 242 19.81 9.46 0.48
N LEU A 243 18.48 9.36 0.38
CA LEU A 243 17.79 8.86 -0.81
C LEU A 243 17.77 9.85 -1.98
N LEU A 244 17.89 11.16 -1.70
CA LEU A 244 17.71 12.22 -2.71
C LEU A 244 18.93 12.51 -3.59
N GLY A 245 20.03 11.76 -3.43
CA GLY A 245 21.22 11.96 -4.25
C GLY A 245 21.86 13.32 -3.99
N GLY A 246 22.32 13.54 -2.76
CA GLY A 246 23.24 14.60 -2.39
C GLY A 246 24.23 14.02 -1.39
N ASP A 247 25.52 14.21 -1.67
CA ASP A 247 26.70 13.76 -0.94
C ASP A 247 27.07 12.27 -1.06
N ASP A 248 27.82 11.99 -2.12
CA ASP A 248 28.90 11.01 -2.06
C ASP A 248 30.02 11.61 -1.16
N PRO A 249 30.33 11.07 0.02
CA PRO A 249 31.42 11.59 0.84
C PRO A 249 32.81 11.17 0.31
N ALA A 250 32.88 10.55 -0.86
CA ALA A 250 34.08 9.95 -1.43
C ALA A 250 34.40 10.52 -2.83
N GLY A 251 34.51 11.85 -2.95
CA GLY A 251 34.94 12.54 -4.16
C GLY A 251 36.11 13.50 -3.89
N GLU A 252 37.32 12.95 -3.88
CA GLU A 252 38.60 13.61 -4.21
C GLU A 252 38.86 15.05 -3.73
N ARG A 253 39.55 15.17 -2.59
CA ARG A 253 40.59 16.21 -2.45
C ARG A 253 41.84 15.74 -3.20
N GLY A 254 41.78 15.82 -4.52
CA GLY A 254 42.95 15.72 -5.38
C GLY A 254 43.72 17.04 -5.34
N ALA A 255 44.92 16.99 -4.79
CA ALA A 255 45.86 18.10 -4.74
C ALA A 255 46.10 18.70 -6.14
N SER A 256 46.01 20.03 -6.26
CA SER A 256 46.74 20.77 -7.28
C SER A 256 47.88 21.52 -6.62
N SER A 257 49.04 20.88 -6.62
CA SER A 257 50.33 21.56 -6.66
C SER A 257 50.67 21.80 -8.13
N GLY A 258 50.77 23.07 -8.50
CA GLY A 258 51.17 23.55 -9.82
C GLY A 258 51.12 25.06 -9.85
#